data_AF-A0A1M5DQ99-F1
#
_entry.id   AF-A0A1M5DQ99-F1
#
_cell.length_a   1.000
_cell.length_b   1.000
_cell.length_c   1.000
_cell.angle_alpha   90.00
_cell.angle_beta   90.00
_cell.angle_gamma   90.00
#
_symmetry.space_group_name_H-M   'P 1'
#
loop_
_entity.id
_entity.type
_entity.pdbx_description
1 polymer ?
#
loop_
_entity_poly.entity_id
_entity_poly.type
_entity_poly.pdbx_seq_one_letter_code
_entity_poly.pdbx_strand_id
1 'polypeptide(L)'
;MRVVWEKTKPNSKRRYAYFRHSYWEKGKVKPLNVYLGKTLEEAERRLEQEMLNGFGRGWVLTADEKAKLIRQLRELAPPEALEPTPDWRKQVAIRAVRRLVERYKARPDIAEPLQKALEAIEAGGQVNHLQEKIPRPWRAIMEV
;
A
#
# COMPACT_ATOMS: atom_id res chain seq x y z
N MET A 1 -15.23 -0.37 14.69
CA MET A 1 -14.13 -0.55 13.73
C MET A 1 -14.70 -1.14 12.44
N ARG A 2 -14.32 -0.65 11.25
CA ARG A 2 -14.83 -1.19 9.97
C ARG A 2 -13.88 -0.90 8.81
N VAL A 3 -13.98 -1.70 7.76
CA VAL A 3 -13.40 -1.41 6.45
C VAL A 3 -14.47 -0.84 5.52
N VAL A 4 -14.10 0.13 4.68
CA VAL A 4 -14.98 0.78 3.69
C VAL A 4 -14.27 0.99 2.37
N TRP A 5 -15.03 0.98 1.27
CA TRP A 5 -14.55 1.35 -0.06
C TRP A 5 -15.18 2.68 -0.47
N GLU A 6 -14.38 3.74 -0.54
CA GLU A 6 -14.90 5.10 -0.75
C GLU A 6 -14.19 5.80 -1.91
N LYS A 7 -14.93 6.68 -2.58
CA LYS A 7 -14.39 7.55 -3.62
C LYS A 7 -13.64 8.70 -2.96
N THR A 8 -12.47 9.05 -3.48
CA THR A 8 -11.73 10.25 -3.04
C THR A 8 -12.37 11.55 -3.51
N LYS A 9 -13.16 11.52 -4.58
CA LYS A 9 -13.92 12.66 -5.13
C LYS A 9 -15.30 12.21 -5.61
N PRO A 10 -16.34 13.07 -5.57
CA PRO A 10 -17.70 12.71 -6.00
C PRO A 10 -17.77 12.13 -7.42
N ASN A 11 -17.00 12.71 -8.35
CA ASN A 11 -16.96 12.31 -9.76
C ASN A 11 -15.95 11.19 -10.06
N SER A 12 -15.20 10.70 -9.07
CA SER A 12 -14.29 9.58 -9.28
C SER A 12 -15.09 8.30 -9.51
N LYS A 13 -14.77 7.57 -10.58
CA LYS A 13 -15.24 6.18 -10.74
C LYS A 13 -14.51 5.23 -9.78
N ARG A 14 -13.31 5.60 -9.34
CA ARG A 14 -12.44 4.74 -8.54
C ARG A 14 -12.71 4.89 -7.06
N ARG A 15 -12.92 3.75 -6.40
CA ARG A 15 -13.01 3.61 -4.95
C ARG A 15 -11.70 3.08 -4.38
N TYR A 16 -11.46 3.38 -3.13
CA TYR A 16 -10.26 3.02 -2.40
C TYR A 16 -10.65 2.41 -1.06
N ALA A 17 -9.88 1.42 -0.62
CA ALA A 17 -10.10 0.77 0.66
C ALA A 17 -9.53 1.62 1.79
N TYR A 18 -10.34 1.82 2.82
CA TYR A 18 -9.96 2.48 4.05
C TYR A 18 -10.39 1.67 5.26
N PHE A 19 -9.53 1.62 6.26
CA PHE A 19 -9.89 1.24 7.61
C PHE A 19 -10.34 2.47 8.40
N ARG A 20 -11.48 2.35 9.08
CA ARG A 20 -12.05 3.39 9.93
C ARG A 20 -12.27 2.89 11.34
N HIS A 21 -11.74 3.64 12.29
CA HIS A 21 -12.06 3.48 13.70
C HIS A 21 -12.13 4.85 14.39
N SER A 22 -12.56 4.84 15.63
CA SER A 22 -12.64 6.00 16.50
C SER A 22 -12.14 5.56 17.86
N TYR A 23 -11.32 6.37 18.50
CA TYR A 23 -10.72 6.05 19.79
C TYR A 23 -10.77 7.26 20.71
N TRP A 24 -10.67 7.00 22.00
CA TRP A 24 -10.62 8.05 23.01
C TRP A 24 -9.18 8.49 23.24
N GLU A 25 -8.94 9.79 23.16
CA GLU A 25 -7.65 10.40 23.47
C GLU A 25 -7.90 11.73 24.19
N LYS A 26 -7.37 11.87 25.42
CA LYS A 26 -7.49 13.10 26.23
C LYS A 26 -8.93 13.62 26.37
N GLY A 27 -9.87 12.72 26.68
CA GLY A 27 -11.28 13.08 26.89
C GLY A 27 -12.06 13.45 25.62
N LYS A 28 -11.52 13.19 24.42
CA LYS A 28 -12.20 13.41 23.15
C LYS A 28 -12.16 12.16 22.28
N VAL A 29 -13.23 11.92 21.54
CA VAL A 29 -13.26 10.88 20.49
C VAL A 29 -12.54 11.41 19.25
N LYS A 30 -11.51 10.69 18.80
CA LYS A 30 -10.71 10.99 17.61
C LYS A 30 -10.95 9.94 16.54
N PRO A 31 -11.17 10.33 15.27
CA PRO A 31 -11.25 9.39 14.17
C PRO A 31 -9.84 8.91 13.78
N LEU A 32 -9.73 7.64 13.40
CA LEU A 32 -8.59 7.06 12.73
C LEU A 32 -9.03 6.56 11.36
N ASN A 33 -8.40 7.08 10.31
CA ASN A 33 -8.61 6.65 8.94
C ASN A 33 -7.26 6.19 8.38
N VAL A 34 -7.15 4.91 8.03
CA VAL A 34 -5.94 4.34 7.43
C VAL A 34 -6.27 3.93 6.01
N TYR A 35 -5.49 4.44 5.05
CA TYR A 35 -5.58 4.02 3.66
C TYR A 35 -5.00 2.61 3.50
N LEU A 36 -5.75 1.72 2.86
CA LEU A 36 -5.35 0.32 2.67
C LEU A 36 -4.89 0.02 1.25
N GLY A 37 -5.52 0.58 0.22
CA GLY A 37 -5.12 0.31 -1.15
C GLY A 37 -6.16 0.67 -2.22
N LYS A 38 -5.77 0.46 -3.49
CA LYS A 38 -6.62 0.66 -4.68
C LYS A 38 -7.19 -0.67 -5.20
N THR A 39 -6.49 -1.78 -4.95
CA THR A 39 -6.89 -3.14 -5.32
C THR A 39 -7.17 -3.96 -4.07
N LEU A 40 -7.94 -5.05 -4.22
CA LEU A 40 -8.23 -5.95 -3.10
C LEU A 40 -6.95 -6.57 -2.53
N GLU A 41 -6.05 -7.03 -3.39
CA GLU A 41 -4.77 -7.61 -3.00
C GLU A 41 -3.90 -6.64 -2.18
N GLU A 42 -3.80 -5.38 -2.62
CA GLU A 42 -3.05 -4.34 -1.91
C GLU A 42 -3.69 -4.06 -0.54
N ALA A 43 -5.02 -3.95 -0.52
CA ALA A 43 -5.77 -3.66 0.68
C ALA A 43 -5.70 -4.79 1.72
N GLU A 44 -5.75 -6.06 1.29
CA GLU A 44 -5.62 -7.23 2.18
C GLU A 44 -4.25 -7.25 2.84
N ARG A 45 -3.19 -7.17 2.01
CA ARG A 45 -1.81 -7.17 2.50
C ARG A 45 -1.55 -6.03 3.49
N ARG A 46 -2.03 -4.82 3.17
CA ARG A 46 -1.83 -3.67 4.04
C ARG A 46 -2.64 -3.82 5.33
N LEU A 47 -3.87 -4.30 5.25
CA LEU A 47 -4.71 -4.52 6.42
C LEU A 47 -4.09 -5.53 7.39
N GLU A 48 -3.55 -6.64 6.88
CA GLU A 48 -2.82 -7.63 7.69
C GLU A 48 -1.60 -7.02 8.39
N GLN A 49 -0.80 -6.22 7.67
CA GLN A 49 0.35 -5.53 8.23
C GLN A 49 -0.06 -4.55 9.35
N GLU A 50 -1.12 -3.77 9.13
CA GLU A 50 -1.63 -2.82 10.13
C GLU A 50 -2.23 -3.55 11.35
N MET A 51 -2.86 -4.72 11.17
CA MET A 51 -3.33 -5.57 12.27
C MET A 51 -2.19 -6.10 13.15
N LEU A 52 -1.03 -6.41 12.55
CA LEU A 52 0.16 -6.81 13.30
C LEU A 52 0.78 -5.62 14.04
N ASN A 53 0.80 -4.44 13.42
CA ASN A 53 1.35 -3.22 14.00
C ASN A 53 0.38 -2.51 14.96
N GLY A 54 -0.82 -3.05 15.18
CA GLY A 54 -1.87 -2.45 15.99
C GLY A 54 -2.29 -1.05 15.51
N PHE A 55 -2.27 -0.83 14.18
CA PHE A 55 -2.59 0.43 13.51
C PHE A 55 -1.78 1.64 14.04
N GLY A 56 -0.53 1.40 14.48
CA GLY A 56 0.34 2.42 15.07
C GLY A 56 -0.10 2.93 16.44
N ARG A 57 -1.11 2.28 17.05
CA ARG A 57 -1.69 2.65 18.35
C ARG A 57 -1.65 1.52 19.38
N GLY A 58 -1.02 0.38 19.03
CA GLY A 58 -0.87 -0.76 19.93
C GLY A 58 -2.17 -1.53 20.17
N TRP A 59 -3.15 -1.44 19.26
CA TRP A 59 -4.37 -2.23 19.38
C TRP A 59 -4.11 -3.70 19.11
N VAL A 60 -4.45 -4.54 20.08
CA VAL A 60 -4.40 -5.99 19.94
C VAL A 60 -5.79 -6.47 19.54
N LEU A 61 -5.93 -6.86 18.28
CA LEU A 61 -7.17 -7.43 17.76
C LEU A 61 -7.24 -8.93 18.02
N THR A 62 -8.42 -9.42 18.38
CA THR A 62 -8.69 -10.86 18.48
C THR A 62 -8.69 -11.51 17.09
N ALA A 63 -8.57 -12.84 17.04
CA ALA A 63 -8.64 -13.58 15.78
C ALA A 63 -9.97 -13.34 15.03
N ASP A 64 -11.07 -13.28 15.77
CA ASP A 64 -12.40 -13.02 15.21
C ASP A 64 -12.53 -11.61 14.64
N GLU A 65 -11.96 -10.61 15.31
CA GLU A 65 -11.95 -9.23 14.81
C GLU A 65 -11.13 -9.11 13.52
N LYS A 66 -9.98 -9.79 13.46
CA LYS A 66 -9.15 -9.84 12.25
C LYS A 66 -9.91 -10.49 11.10
N ALA A 67 -10.50 -11.66 11.34
CA ALA A 67 -11.28 -12.39 10.34
C ALA A 67 -12.47 -11.55 9.84
N LYS A 68 -13.18 -10.85 10.74
CA LYS A 68 -14.29 -9.97 10.39
C LYS A 68 -13.85 -8.82 9.48
N LEU A 69 -12.72 -8.18 9.73
CA LEU A 69 -12.23 -7.08 8.91
C LEU A 69 -11.81 -7.56 7.51
N ILE A 70 -11.13 -8.70 7.40
CA ILE A 70 -10.78 -9.30 6.11
C ILE A 70 -12.04 -9.67 5.32
N ARG A 71 -13.03 -10.26 5.99
CA ARG A 71 -14.32 -10.60 5.37
C ARG A 71 -15.03 -9.36 4.86
N GLN A 72 -15.11 -8.30 5.67
CA GLN A 72 -15.71 -7.02 5.26
C GLN A 72 -14.98 -6.39 4.07
N LEU A 73 -13.64 -6.44 4.05
CA LEU A 73 -12.85 -5.92 2.94
C LEU A 73 -13.22 -6.61 1.62
N ARG A 74 -13.32 -7.94 1.64
CA ARG A 74 -13.69 -8.78 0.48
C ARG A 74 -15.14 -8.59 0.05
N GLU A 75 -16.09 -8.64 0.98
CA GLU A 75 -17.52 -8.50 0.70
C GLU A 75 -17.88 -7.13 0.09
N LEU A 76 -17.17 -6.07 0.51
CA LEU A 76 -17.43 -4.71 0.05
C LEU A 76 -16.57 -4.30 -1.15
N ALA A 77 -15.67 -5.18 -1.62
CA ALA A 77 -14.77 -4.89 -2.73
C ALA A 77 -15.56 -4.63 -4.01
N PRO A 78 -15.40 -3.45 -4.63
CA PRO A 78 -16.07 -3.16 -5.88
C PRO A 78 -15.36 -3.91 -7.04
N PRO A 79 -16.04 -4.16 -8.17
CA PRO A 79 -15.47 -4.93 -9.28
C PRO A 79 -14.11 -4.40 -9.77
N GLU A 80 -13.95 -3.08 -9.83
CA GLU A 80 -12.71 -2.43 -10.25
C GLU A 80 -11.51 -2.68 -9.31
N ALA A 81 -11.75 -3.13 -8.08
CA ALA A 81 -10.70 -3.48 -7.13
C ALA A 81 -10.22 -4.93 -7.28
N LEU A 82 -11.02 -5.78 -7.94
CA LEU A 82 -10.67 -7.16 -8.27
C LEU A 82 -9.78 -7.25 -9.51
N GLU A 83 -9.74 -6.18 -10.31
CA GLU A 83 -8.83 -6.11 -11.45
C GLU A 83 -7.37 -6.07 -10.95
N PRO A 84 -6.51 -6.98 -11.45
CA PRO A 84 -5.10 -6.94 -11.12
C PRO A 84 -4.51 -5.61 -11.60
N THR A 85 -3.48 -5.13 -10.89
CA THR A 85 -2.76 -3.92 -11.34
C THR A 85 -2.25 -4.17 -12.76
N PRO A 86 -2.69 -3.39 -13.77
CA PRO A 86 -2.41 -3.73 -15.15
C PRO A 86 -0.90 -3.66 -15.43
N ASP A 87 -0.39 -4.68 -16.12
CA ASP A 87 1.05 -4.97 -16.28
C ASP A 87 1.86 -3.79 -16.85
N TRP A 88 1.24 -2.91 -17.63
CA TRP A 88 1.90 -1.71 -18.16
C TRP A 88 2.42 -0.79 -17.06
N ARG A 89 1.77 -0.72 -15.89
CA ARG A 89 2.27 0.08 -14.75
C ARG A 89 3.54 -0.52 -14.15
N LYS A 90 3.60 -1.86 -14.03
CA LYS A 90 4.84 -2.55 -13.63
C LYS A 90 5.95 -2.27 -14.64
N GLN A 91 5.65 -2.35 -15.94
CA GLN A 91 6.64 -2.03 -16.98
C GLN A 91 7.10 -0.57 -16.95
N VAL A 92 6.22 0.39 -16.65
CA VAL A 92 6.60 1.80 -16.48
C VAL A 92 7.50 2.00 -15.27
N ALA A 93 7.19 1.37 -14.13
CA ALA A 93 8.03 1.41 -12.94
C ALA A 93 9.41 0.77 -13.17
N ILE A 94 9.45 -0.41 -13.80
CA ILE A 94 10.68 -1.10 -14.23
C ILE A 94 11.51 -0.17 -15.13
N ARG A 95 10.89 0.47 -16.12
CA ARG A 95 11.57 1.41 -17.03
C ARG A 95 12.12 2.63 -16.30
N ALA A 96 11.38 3.17 -15.32
CA ALA A 96 11.82 4.29 -14.51
C ALA A 96 13.01 3.94 -13.61
N VAL A 97 12.96 2.78 -12.93
CA VAL A 97 14.05 2.29 -12.08
C VAL A 97 15.30 1.98 -12.92
N ARG A 98 15.16 1.34 -14.09
CA ARG A 98 16.28 1.14 -15.04
C ARG A 98 16.98 2.44 -15.41
N ARG A 99 16.21 3.50 -15.69
CA ARG A 99 16.78 4.83 -15.98
C ARG A 99 17.53 5.42 -14.79
N LEU A 100 17.06 5.20 -13.56
CA LEU A 100 17.73 5.66 -12.35
C LEU A 100 19.03 4.90 -12.09
N VAL A 101 19.04 3.57 -12.28
CA VAL A 101 20.26 2.75 -12.18
C VAL A 101 21.33 3.26 -13.16
N GLU A 102 20.98 3.43 -14.43
CA GLU A 102 21.91 3.95 -15.43
C GLU A 102 22.40 5.37 -15.10
N ARG A 103 21.50 6.25 -14.62
CA ARG A 103 21.86 7.62 -14.21
C ARG A 103 22.86 7.65 -13.05
N TYR A 104 22.75 6.73 -12.11
CA TYR A 104 23.60 6.67 -10.92
C TYR A 104 24.69 5.59 -10.99
N LYS A 105 24.98 5.05 -12.18
CA LYS A 105 25.97 3.98 -12.38
C LYS A 105 27.37 4.30 -11.84
N ALA A 106 27.75 5.59 -11.84
CA ALA A 106 29.01 6.07 -11.27
C ALA A 106 29.00 6.20 -9.73
N ARG A 107 27.88 5.91 -9.07
CA ARG A 107 27.66 5.97 -7.62
C ARG A 107 27.13 4.63 -7.11
N PRO A 108 28.03 3.69 -6.78
CA PRO A 108 27.66 2.34 -6.35
C PRO A 108 26.76 2.32 -5.11
N ASP A 109 26.94 3.31 -4.21
CA ASP A 109 26.13 3.53 -3.01
C ASP A 109 24.63 3.73 -3.30
N ILE A 110 24.28 4.17 -4.51
CA ILE A 110 22.90 4.41 -4.95
C ILE A 110 22.47 3.37 -6.00
N ALA A 111 23.35 3.00 -6.92
CA ALA A 111 23.03 2.08 -8.00
C ALA A 111 22.76 0.65 -7.51
N GLU A 112 23.51 0.14 -6.53
CA GLU A 112 23.33 -1.24 -6.04
C GLU A 112 21.97 -1.47 -5.36
N PRO A 113 21.49 -0.59 -4.46
CA PRO A 113 20.13 -0.70 -3.92
C PRO A 113 19.04 -0.64 -5.00
N LEU A 114 19.21 0.21 -6.02
CA LEU A 114 18.26 0.35 -7.13
C LEU A 114 18.28 -0.86 -8.07
N GLN A 115 19.45 -1.47 -8.29
CA GLN A 115 19.60 -2.68 -9.09
C GLN A 115 18.94 -3.88 -8.40
N LYS A 116 19.18 -4.07 -7.10
CA LYS A 116 18.48 -5.08 -6.29
C LYS A 116 16.96 -4.85 -6.26
N ALA A 117 16.55 -3.59 -6.27
CA ALA A 117 15.15 -3.22 -6.37
C ALA A 117 14.55 -3.62 -7.73
N LEU A 118 15.26 -3.36 -8.82
CA LEU A 118 14.84 -3.75 -10.16
C LEU A 118 14.69 -5.28 -10.30
N GLU A 119 15.69 -6.04 -9.85
CA GLU A 119 15.68 -7.51 -9.90
C GLU A 119 14.53 -8.10 -9.08
N ALA A 120 14.22 -7.53 -7.92
CA ALA A 120 13.07 -7.95 -7.12
C ALA A 120 11.74 -7.68 -7.84
N ILE A 121 11.61 -6.58 -8.59
CA ILE A 121 10.38 -6.28 -9.36
C ILE A 121 10.25 -7.21 -10.56
N GLU A 122 11.35 -7.47 -11.27
CA GLU A 122 11.39 -8.34 -12.45
C GLU A 122 11.18 -9.82 -12.10
N ALA A 123 11.61 -10.27 -10.92
CA ALA A 123 11.35 -11.61 -10.39
C ALA A 123 9.91 -11.82 -9.86
N GLY A 124 8.99 -10.88 -10.13
CA GLY A 124 7.60 -10.94 -9.70
C GLY A 124 7.35 -10.39 -8.29
N GLY A 125 8.35 -9.82 -7.63
CA GLY A 125 8.21 -9.16 -6.34
C GLY A 125 7.43 -7.85 -6.45
N GLN A 126 6.52 -7.64 -5.48
CA GLN A 126 5.74 -6.40 -5.41
C GLN A 126 6.64 -5.19 -5.09
N VAL A 127 6.50 -4.12 -5.89
CA VAL A 127 7.22 -2.83 -5.83
C VAL A 127 7.20 -2.19 -4.43
N ASN A 128 6.20 -2.52 -3.59
CA ASN A 128 6.02 -1.97 -2.25
C ASN A 128 7.15 -2.34 -1.27
N HIS A 129 7.85 -3.46 -1.46
CA HIS A 129 8.94 -3.85 -0.54
C HIS A 129 10.22 -3.01 -0.71
N LEU A 130 10.30 -2.22 -1.78
CA LEU A 130 11.47 -1.46 -2.17
C LEU A 130 11.39 0.00 -1.74
N GLN A 131 10.18 0.49 -1.49
CA GLN A 131 9.98 1.82 -0.91
C GLN A 131 10.70 1.95 0.44
N GLU A 132 10.76 0.90 1.25
CA GLU A 132 11.41 0.94 2.56
C GLU A 132 12.94 1.07 2.48
N LYS A 133 13.58 0.46 1.47
CA LYS A 133 15.04 0.47 1.27
C LYS A 133 15.55 1.66 0.45
N ILE A 134 14.64 2.39 -0.20
CA ILE A 134 14.97 3.58 -0.99
C ILE A 134 14.87 4.83 -0.10
N PRO A 135 15.93 5.68 -0.05
CA PRO A 135 15.91 6.91 0.75
C PRO A 135 14.72 7.81 0.40
N ARG A 136 14.13 8.46 1.42
CA ARG A 136 12.91 9.30 1.30
C ARG A 136 12.84 10.25 0.09
N PRO A 137 13.91 10.95 -0.37
CA PRO A 137 13.80 11.84 -1.53
C PRO A 137 13.43 11.13 -2.85
N TRP A 138 13.65 9.82 -2.95
CA TRP A 138 13.43 9.04 -4.18
C TRP A 138 12.11 8.28 -4.19
N ARG A 139 11.38 8.22 -3.06
CA ARG A 139 10.06 7.58 -2.96
C ARG A 139 9.00 8.34 -3.76
N ALA A 140 9.09 9.66 -3.82
CA ALA A 140 8.17 10.53 -4.57
C ALA A 140 8.16 10.27 -6.08
N ILE A 141 9.23 9.67 -6.63
CA ILE A 141 9.33 9.33 -8.06
C ILE A 141 8.53 8.05 -8.39
N MET A 142 8.24 7.22 -7.39
CA MET A 142 7.52 5.95 -7.57
C MET A 142 6.01 6.03 -7.26
N GLU A 143 5.50 7.18 -6.80
CA GLU A 143 4.04 7.42 -6.69
C GLU A 143 3.46 7.83 -8.06
N VAL A 144 3.19 6.84 -8.93
CA VAL A 144 2.38 6.98 -10.17
C VAL A 144 1.36 5.84 -10.28
#